data_AF-A0A918JYB9-F1
#
_entry.id   AF-A0A918JYB9-F1
#
_cell.length_a   1.000
_cell.length_b   1.000
_cell.length_c   1.000
_cell.angle_alpha   90.00
_cell.angle_beta   90.00
_cell.angle_gamma   90.00
#
_symmetry.space_group_name_H-M   'P 1'
#
loop_
_entity.id
_entity.type
_entity.pdbx_description
1 polymer ?
#
loop_
_entity_poly.entity_id
_entity_poly.type
_entity_poly.pdbx_seq_one_letter_code
_entity_poly.pdbx_strand_id
1 'polypeptide(L)'
;MCFGLIYTDNLLDGISLIQRSLSLLLFPIIFLFVKEDAATVKKLFNFLLAGLIASFFINFFNATQDLTAYILEKNISIDIFSLLEEISNGWHYFFIGSFFSRSVNSNYISIYILLVLSYYLKNKLESRIQLTIIVILFLYLFLLSSVGGYIILAIMSVFLIMDVKSKSKKYTFIIILIMGTILFLNNPRIINFYSRIKHLSKTLNYENNTSEKLKVLSWDTSLKLIKEAPVFGYGTGDANDVLLEKYKKLGYNLNYGYKYNSHNQFFQTYLQTGFFGFFVLISIFILLAIRMKRSRNEFSVFLILFISLLFESMLVRFNGIVFFSIVIPLLLKKRSILSSRIIRNDNPEKNDL
;
A
#
# COMPACT_ATOMS: atom_id res chain seq x y z
N MET A 1 2.03 22.31 2.65
CA MET A 1 2.55 22.34 1.26
C MET A 1 2.69 23.76 0.76
N CYS A 2 1.63 24.57 0.62
CA CYS A 2 1.78 25.96 0.16
C CYS A 2 2.70 26.81 1.04
N PHE A 3 2.62 26.67 2.37
CA PHE A 3 3.56 27.34 3.28
C PHE A 3 5.04 26.96 3.00
N GLY A 4 5.29 25.68 2.69
CA GLY A 4 6.61 25.18 2.34
C GLY A 4 7.15 25.62 0.99
N LEU A 5 6.33 26.28 0.14
CA LEU A 5 6.84 26.92 -1.08
C LEU A 5 7.57 28.24 -0.80
N ILE A 6 7.23 28.92 0.30
CA ILE A 6 7.71 30.28 0.58
C ILE A 6 9.24 30.30 0.75
N TYR A 7 9.81 29.20 1.24
CA TYR A 7 11.22 29.06 1.54
C TYR A 7 11.87 27.88 0.80
N THR A 8 11.25 27.42 -0.29
CA THR A 8 11.82 26.36 -1.13
C THR A 8 12.70 26.97 -2.22
N ASP A 9 13.84 26.35 -2.50
CA ASP A 9 14.74 26.75 -3.58
C ASP A 9 14.30 26.13 -4.93
N ASN A 10 13.92 24.85 -4.93
CA ASN A 10 13.38 24.13 -6.07
C ASN A 10 11.87 24.40 -6.28
N LEU A 11 11.55 25.59 -6.78
CA LEU A 11 10.17 26.02 -7.05
C LEU A 11 9.44 25.13 -8.06
N LEU A 12 10.16 24.57 -9.05
CA LEU A 12 9.55 23.73 -10.09
C LEU A 12 8.94 22.46 -9.49
N ASP A 13 9.69 21.74 -8.67
CA ASP A 13 9.17 20.54 -8.00
C ASP A 13 8.11 20.87 -6.95
N GLY A 14 8.26 22.00 -6.26
CA GLY A 14 7.27 22.49 -5.31
C GLY A 14 5.91 22.76 -5.96
N ILE A 15 5.89 23.50 -7.08
CA ILE A 15 4.67 23.82 -7.83
C ILE A 15 4.06 22.55 -8.43
N SER A 16 4.88 21.67 -9.01
CA SER A 16 4.45 20.37 -9.53
C SER A 16 3.77 19.51 -8.45
N LEU A 17 4.32 19.50 -7.23
CA LEU A 17 3.69 18.81 -6.11
C LEU A 17 2.33 19.40 -5.75
N ILE A 18 2.24 20.72 -5.61
CA ILE A 18 0.97 21.39 -5.29
C ILE A 18 -0.07 21.17 -6.37
N GLN A 19 0.30 21.27 -7.65
CA GLN A 19 -0.59 21.01 -8.77
C GLN A 19 -1.20 19.61 -8.68
N ARG A 20 -0.39 18.57 -8.42
CA ARG A 20 -0.90 17.20 -8.24
C ARG A 20 -1.80 17.10 -7.01
N SER A 21 -1.44 17.78 -5.92
CA SER A 21 -2.20 17.80 -4.66
C SER A 21 -3.53 18.56 -4.73
N LEU A 22 -3.80 19.36 -5.77
CA LEU A 22 -5.10 20.02 -5.95
C LEU A 22 -6.27 19.03 -5.96
N SER A 23 -6.04 17.79 -6.41
CA SER A 23 -7.04 16.72 -6.35
C SER A 23 -7.55 16.44 -4.92
N LEU A 24 -6.72 16.60 -3.89
CA LEU A 24 -7.13 16.49 -2.48
C LEU A 24 -8.16 17.54 -2.06
N LEU A 25 -8.29 18.64 -2.80
CA LEU A 25 -9.31 19.67 -2.60
C LEU A 25 -10.50 19.47 -3.54
N LEU A 26 -10.22 19.22 -4.81
CA LEU A 26 -11.25 19.12 -5.86
C LEU A 26 -12.23 17.97 -5.63
N PHE A 27 -11.74 16.76 -5.32
CA PHE A 27 -12.63 15.62 -5.12
C PHE A 27 -13.57 15.79 -3.92
N PRO A 28 -13.12 16.19 -2.73
CA PRO A 28 -14.04 16.48 -1.63
C PRO A 28 -15.12 17.50 -2.01
N ILE A 29 -14.78 18.55 -2.76
CA ILE A 29 -15.75 19.54 -3.25
C ILE A 29 -16.78 18.88 -4.17
N ILE A 30 -16.34 18.07 -5.14
CA ILE A 30 -17.25 17.31 -6.01
C ILE A 30 -18.20 16.43 -5.18
N PHE A 31 -17.67 15.72 -4.19
CA PHE A 31 -18.46 14.85 -3.31
C PHE A 31 -19.45 15.60 -2.40
N LEU A 32 -19.29 16.91 -2.18
CA LEU A 32 -20.32 17.73 -1.52
C LEU A 32 -21.56 17.90 -2.41
N PHE A 33 -21.39 17.96 -3.73
CA PHE A 33 -22.48 18.16 -4.68
C PHE A 33 -23.05 16.86 -5.24
N VAL A 34 -22.27 15.77 -5.23
CA VAL A 34 -22.75 14.46 -5.68
C VAL A 34 -23.60 13.81 -4.58
N LYS A 35 -24.90 13.63 -4.88
CA LYS A 35 -25.78 12.74 -4.11
C LYS A 35 -25.39 11.30 -4.40
N GLU A 36 -24.48 10.77 -3.59
CA GLU A 36 -24.11 9.36 -3.67
C GLU A 36 -25.20 8.50 -3.04
N ASP A 37 -25.77 7.60 -3.84
CA ASP A 37 -26.53 6.45 -3.39
C ASP A 37 -25.60 5.22 -3.24
N ALA A 38 -26.09 4.20 -2.54
CA ALA A 38 -25.34 2.95 -2.37
C ALA A 38 -24.97 2.31 -3.71
N ALA A 39 -25.81 2.49 -4.73
CA ALA A 39 -25.57 1.98 -6.08
C ALA A 39 -24.36 2.63 -6.76
N THR A 40 -24.18 3.95 -6.64
CA THR A 40 -23.02 4.66 -7.20
C THR A 40 -21.71 4.18 -6.58
N VAL A 41 -21.68 3.99 -5.26
CA VAL A 41 -20.47 3.46 -4.59
C VAL A 41 -20.22 2.01 -4.95
N LYS A 42 -21.27 1.18 -5.04
CA LYS A 42 -21.14 -0.19 -5.56
C LYS A 42 -20.54 -0.19 -6.98
N LYS A 43 -20.98 0.72 -7.87
CA LYS A 43 -20.40 0.89 -9.20
C LYS A 43 -18.91 1.26 -9.12
N LEU A 44 -18.54 2.21 -8.25
CA LEU A 44 -17.14 2.60 -8.06
C LEU A 44 -16.26 1.41 -7.62
N PHE A 45 -16.72 0.61 -6.66
CA PHE A 45 -16.01 -0.60 -6.22
C PHE A 45 -15.98 -1.68 -7.30
N ASN A 46 -17.04 -1.83 -8.11
CA ASN A 46 -17.05 -2.74 -9.26
C ASN A 46 -16.02 -2.30 -10.33
N PHE A 47 -15.91 -1.00 -10.62
CA PHE A 47 -14.91 -0.47 -11.55
C PHE A 47 -13.49 -0.68 -11.02
N LEU A 48 -13.26 -0.42 -9.73
CA LEU A 48 -11.97 -0.69 -9.09
C LEU A 48 -11.62 -2.19 -9.16
N LEU A 49 -12.59 -3.07 -8.89
CA LEU A 49 -12.42 -4.52 -8.99
C LEU A 49 -12.09 -4.95 -10.43
N ALA A 50 -12.82 -4.45 -11.42
CA ALA A 50 -12.55 -4.75 -12.82
C ALA A 50 -11.14 -4.29 -13.24
N GLY A 51 -10.71 -3.10 -12.79
CA GLY A 51 -9.36 -2.59 -12.99
C GLY A 51 -8.29 -3.46 -12.33
N LEU A 52 -8.53 -3.98 -11.12
CA LEU A 52 -7.62 -4.89 -10.44
C LEU A 52 -7.49 -6.23 -11.15
N ILE A 53 -8.59 -6.79 -11.65
CA ILE A 53 -8.59 -8.03 -12.42
C ILE A 53 -7.83 -7.83 -13.73
N ALA A 54 -8.10 -6.75 -14.46
CA ALA A 54 -7.36 -6.40 -15.67
C ALA A 54 -5.87 -6.21 -15.37
N SER A 55 -5.53 -5.51 -14.29
CA SER A 55 -4.16 -5.31 -13.84
C SER A 55 -3.45 -6.62 -13.50
N PHE A 56 -4.13 -7.59 -12.87
CA PHE A 56 -3.57 -8.91 -12.59
C PHE A 56 -3.15 -9.61 -13.89
N PHE A 57 -4.06 -9.68 -14.87
CA PHE A 57 -3.76 -10.35 -16.15
C PHE A 57 -2.67 -9.64 -16.95
N ILE A 58 -2.66 -8.30 -16.95
CA ILE A 58 -1.60 -7.51 -17.61
C ILE A 58 -0.23 -7.80 -16.97
N ASN A 59 -0.15 -7.77 -15.64
CA ASN A 59 1.11 -8.05 -14.93
C ASN A 59 1.56 -9.50 -15.11
N PHE A 60 0.61 -10.45 -15.10
CA PHE A 60 0.90 -11.85 -15.38
C PHE A 60 1.44 -12.03 -16.80
N PHE A 61 0.81 -11.38 -17.79
CA PHE A 61 1.27 -11.42 -19.17
C PHE A 61 2.69 -10.82 -19.32
N ASN A 62 2.95 -9.67 -18.73
CA ASN A 62 4.29 -9.06 -18.76
C ASN A 62 5.34 -9.97 -18.10
N ALA A 63 5.03 -10.57 -16.95
CA ALA A 63 5.92 -11.51 -16.29
C ALA A 63 6.18 -12.78 -17.13
N THR A 64 5.16 -13.27 -17.85
CA THR A 64 5.36 -14.38 -18.81
C THR A 64 6.27 -13.97 -19.97
N GLN A 65 6.12 -12.76 -20.51
CA GLN A 65 7.00 -12.26 -21.58
C GLN A 65 8.45 -12.15 -21.09
N ASP A 66 8.67 -11.55 -19.92
CA ASP A 66 10.00 -11.42 -19.34
C ASP A 66 10.65 -12.79 -19.07
N LEU A 67 9.88 -13.75 -18.56
CA LEU A 67 10.35 -15.13 -18.37
C LEU A 67 10.73 -15.78 -19.70
N THR A 68 9.89 -15.64 -20.73
CA THR A 68 10.20 -16.22 -22.06
C THR A 68 11.45 -15.60 -22.67
N ALA A 69 11.63 -14.28 -22.55
CA ALA A 69 12.83 -13.60 -23.03
C ALA A 69 14.09 -14.07 -22.30
N TYR A 70 14.01 -14.21 -20.98
CA TYR A 70 15.10 -14.73 -20.14
C TYR A 70 15.52 -16.16 -20.53
N ILE A 71 14.55 -17.03 -20.80
CA ILE A 71 14.80 -18.42 -21.23
C ILE A 71 15.45 -18.45 -22.62
N LEU A 72 14.98 -17.62 -23.56
CA LEU A 72 15.52 -17.54 -24.92
C LEU A 72 16.95 -17.00 -24.95
N GLU A 73 17.28 -16.00 -24.11
CA GLU A 73 18.61 -15.40 -24.06
C GLU A 73 19.67 -16.38 -23.53
N LYS A 74 19.29 -17.31 -22.63
CA LYS A 74 20.22 -18.29 -22.06
C LYS A 74 20.63 -19.43 -23.00
N ASN A 75 20.09 -19.52 -24.22
CA ASN A 75 20.40 -20.58 -25.21
C ASN A 75 20.45 -21.99 -24.57
N ILE A 76 19.39 -22.32 -23.82
CA ILE A 76 19.33 -23.54 -23.00
C ILE A 76 19.43 -24.79 -23.89
N SER A 77 20.31 -25.72 -23.54
CA SER A 77 20.38 -27.05 -24.12
C SER A 77 19.07 -27.81 -23.86
N ILE A 78 18.62 -28.64 -24.82
CA ILE A 78 17.31 -29.33 -24.83
C ILE A 78 17.25 -30.47 -23.79
N ASP A 79 17.58 -30.20 -22.53
CA ASP A 79 17.28 -31.08 -21.40
C ASP A 79 16.05 -30.52 -20.66
N ILE A 80 15.12 -31.40 -20.31
CA ILE A 80 13.87 -31.02 -19.65
C ILE A 80 14.16 -30.54 -18.22
N PHE A 81 15.15 -31.13 -17.55
CA PHE A 81 15.49 -30.75 -16.18
C PHE A 81 16.09 -29.35 -16.09
N SER A 82 17.00 -28.98 -16.99
CA SER A 82 17.57 -27.63 -17.05
C SER A 82 16.50 -26.58 -17.37
N LEU A 83 15.57 -26.90 -18.27
CA LEU A 83 14.44 -26.01 -18.57
C LEU A 83 13.53 -25.79 -17.35
N LEU A 84 13.19 -26.84 -16.61
CA LEU A 84 12.36 -26.72 -15.39
C LEU A 84 13.06 -25.91 -14.29
N GLU A 85 14.36 -26.06 -14.13
CA GLU A 85 15.15 -25.30 -13.17
C GLU A 85 15.16 -23.80 -13.51
N GLU A 86 15.39 -23.45 -14.78
CA GLU A 86 15.38 -22.06 -15.24
C GLU A 86 13.98 -21.43 -15.16
N ILE A 87 12.92 -22.19 -15.46
CA ILE A 87 11.54 -21.73 -15.24
C ILE A 87 11.31 -21.43 -13.75
N SER A 88 11.75 -22.31 -12.85
CA SER A 88 11.62 -22.10 -11.40
C SER A 88 12.36 -20.84 -10.94
N ASN A 89 13.60 -20.66 -11.40
CA ASN A 89 14.43 -19.50 -11.08
C ASN A 89 13.81 -18.20 -11.61
N GLY A 90 13.41 -18.20 -12.89
CA GLY A 90 12.74 -17.07 -13.52
C GLY A 90 11.38 -16.77 -12.90
N TRP A 91 10.62 -17.79 -12.47
CA TRP A 91 9.35 -17.59 -11.78
C TRP A 91 9.53 -16.78 -10.50
N HIS A 92 10.51 -17.14 -9.67
CA HIS A 92 10.79 -16.41 -8.44
C HIS A 92 11.17 -14.95 -8.68
N TYR A 93 11.83 -14.68 -9.80
CA TYR A 93 12.31 -13.36 -10.17
C TYR A 93 11.22 -12.48 -10.78
N PHE A 94 10.45 -12.98 -11.75
CA PHE A 94 9.49 -12.18 -12.52
C PHE A 94 8.07 -12.19 -11.94
N PHE A 95 7.64 -13.28 -11.29
CA PHE A 95 6.26 -13.41 -10.82
C PHE A 95 6.04 -12.98 -9.37
N ILE A 96 7.09 -12.51 -8.67
CA ILE A 96 7.00 -12.17 -7.25
C ILE A 96 7.60 -10.79 -6.96
N GLY A 97 6.88 -9.99 -6.16
CA GLY A 97 7.38 -8.74 -5.58
C GLY A 97 7.26 -7.54 -6.52
N SER A 98 8.29 -6.69 -6.54
CA SER A 98 8.32 -5.47 -7.35
C SER A 98 8.48 -5.73 -8.85
N PHE A 99 9.07 -6.87 -9.22
CA PHE A 99 9.22 -7.26 -10.63
C PHE A 99 7.89 -7.67 -11.26
N PHE A 100 7.02 -8.32 -10.49
CA PHE A 100 5.68 -8.68 -10.96
C PHE A 100 4.82 -7.45 -11.30
N SER A 101 5.03 -6.34 -10.59
CA SER A 101 4.32 -5.09 -10.86
C SER A 101 5.27 -3.94 -11.14
N ARG A 102 5.88 -3.98 -12.32
CA ARG A 102 6.85 -2.97 -12.78
C ARG A 102 6.20 -1.61 -13.03
N SER A 103 4.97 -1.60 -13.53
CA SER A 103 4.27 -0.36 -13.93
C SER A 103 3.73 0.43 -12.73
N VAL A 104 3.28 -0.25 -11.68
CA VAL A 104 2.72 0.37 -10.48
C VAL A 104 3.28 -0.33 -9.26
N ASN A 105 3.82 0.45 -8.32
CA ASN A 105 4.42 -0.12 -7.11
C ASN A 105 3.43 -1.04 -6.37
N SER A 106 3.90 -2.23 -6.04
CA SER A 106 3.13 -3.33 -5.44
C SER A 106 2.37 -2.95 -4.17
N ASN A 107 2.86 -1.97 -3.39
CA ASN A 107 2.18 -1.46 -2.20
C ASN A 107 0.84 -0.79 -2.56
N TYR A 108 0.79 0.00 -3.65
CA TYR A 108 -0.45 0.67 -4.09
C TYR A 108 -1.51 -0.36 -4.48
N ILE A 109 -1.14 -1.33 -5.31
CA ILE A 109 -2.06 -2.37 -5.75
C ILE A 109 -2.56 -3.19 -4.56
N SER A 110 -1.67 -3.51 -3.62
CA SER A 110 -2.04 -4.24 -2.41
C SER A 110 -3.12 -3.50 -1.61
N ILE A 111 -2.97 -2.19 -1.43
CA ILE A 111 -3.95 -1.34 -0.74
C ILE A 111 -5.29 -1.33 -1.48
N TYR A 112 -5.27 -1.22 -2.81
CA TYR A 112 -6.49 -1.22 -3.62
C TYR A 112 -7.23 -2.56 -3.51
N ILE A 113 -6.51 -3.68 -3.54
CA ILE A 113 -7.09 -5.01 -3.32
C ILE A 113 -7.69 -5.11 -1.92
N LEU A 114 -6.97 -4.67 -0.89
CA LEU A 114 -7.45 -4.72 0.50
C LEU A 114 -8.69 -3.84 0.72
N LEU A 115 -8.75 -2.68 0.06
CA LEU A 115 -9.94 -1.84 0.07
C LEU A 115 -11.13 -2.56 -0.57
N VAL A 116 -10.95 -3.17 -1.74
CA VAL A 116 -11.99 -3.97 -2.42
C VAL A 116 -12.43 -5.14 -1.54
N LEU A 117 -11.50 -5.91 -0.99
CA LEU A 117 -11.81 -7.02 -0.08
C LEU A 117 -12.60 -6.55 1.14
N SER A 118 -12.26 -5.39 1.72
CA SER A 118 -13.00 -4.82 2.86
C SER A 118 -14.46 -4.52 2.55
N TYR A 119 -14.78 -4.20 1.28
CA TYR A 119 -16.14 -3.96 0.81
C TYR A 119 -16.88 -5.27 0.49
N TYR A 120 -16.27 -6.18 -0.27
CA TYR A 120 -16.95 -7.41 -0.74
C TYR A 120 -17.06 -8.51 0.31
N LEU A 121 -16.09 -8.66 1.23
CA LEU A 121 -16.14 -9.69 2.29
C LEU A 121 -17.26 -9.47 3.31
N LYS A 122 -17.88 -8.28 3.31
CA LYS A 122 -19.04 -7.97 4.14
C LYS A 122 -20.34 -8.55 3.60
N ASN A 123 -20.43 -8.72 2.28
CA ASN A 123 -21.60 -9.32 1.66
C ASN A 123 -21.47 -10.84 1.74
N LYS A 124 -22.61 -11.55 1.80
CA LYS A 124 -22.57 -13.01 1.71
C LYS A 124 -21.98 -13.40 0.35
N LEU A 125 -21.10 -14.39 0.38
CA LEU A 125 -20.62 -15.03 -0.84
C LEU A 125 -21.72 -15.96 -1.33
N GLU A 126 -22.50 -15.49 -2.29
CA GLU A 126 -23.67 -16.18 -2.80
C GLU A 126 -23.37 -16.91 -4.11
N SER A 127 -22.33 -16.51 -4.85
CA SER A 127 -21.98 -17.11 -6.15
C SER A 127 -20.56 -17.69 -6.19
N ARG A 128 -20.40 -18.77 -6.98
CA ARG A 128 -19.08 -19.36 -7.28
C ARG A 128 -18.14 -18.34 -7.92
N ILE A 129 -18.68 -17.42 -8.73
CA ILE A 129 -17.92 -16.35 -9.37
C ILE A 129 -17.29 -15.41 -8.32
N GLN A 130 -18.05 -15.03 -7.29
CA GLN A 130 -17.53 -14.19 -6.20
C GLN A 130 -16.38 -14.89 -5.46
N LEU A 131 -16.49 -16.20 -5.23
CA LEU A 131 -15.43 -16.98 -4.62
C LEU A 131 -14.17 -17.00 -5.49
N THR A 132 -14.31 -17.26 -6.80
CA THR A 132 -13.20 -17.23 -7.76
C THR A 132 -12.50 -15.87 -7.77
N ILE A 133 -13.25 -14.77 -7.79
CA ILE A 133 -12.70 -13.41 -7.74
C ILE A 133 -11.87 -13.19 -6.47
N ILE A 134 -12.39 -13.59 -5.31
CA ILE A 134 -11.69 -13.44 -4.04
C ILE A 134 -10.39 -14.25 -4.05
N VAL A 135 -10.42 -15.49 -4.55
CA VAL A 135 -9.22 -16.32 -4.67
C VAL A 135 -8.17 -15.65 -5.58
N ILE A 136 -8.58 -15.08 -6.71
CA ILE A 136 -7.68 -14.34 -7.61
C ILE A 136 -7.07 -13.13 -6.88
N LEU A 137 -7.86 -12.36 -6.13
CA LEU A 137 -7.35 -11.21 -5.38
C LEU A 137 -6.35 -11.60 -4.28
N PHE A 138 -6.61 -12.70 -3.57
CA PHE A 138 -5.66 -13.24 -2.59
C PHE A 138 -4.38 -13.73 -3.24
N LEU A 139 -4.48 -14.43 -4.37
CA LEU A 139 -3.33 -14.85 -5.15
C LEU A 139 -2.53 -13.62 -5.62
N TYR A 140 -3.21 -12.58 -6.10
CA TYR A 140 -2.56 -11.34 -6.52
C TYR A 140 -1.81 -10.68 -5.35
N LEU A 141 -2.45 -10.52 -4.18
CA LEU A 141 -1.79 -10.03 -2.97
C LEU A 141 -0.55 -10.85 -2.59
N PHE A 142 -0.64 -12.19 -2.73
CA PHE A 142 0.49 -13.06 -2.46
C PHE A 142 1.65 -12.83 -3.42
N LEU A 143 1.39 -12.76 -4.74
CA LEU A 143 2.42 -12.51 -5.75
C LEU A 143 3.07 -11.13 -5.59
N LEU A 144 2.31 -10.10 -5.18
CA LEU A 144 2.85 -8.76 -4.95
C LEU A 144 3.89 -8.68 -3.83
N SER A 145 3.90 -9.64 -2.89
CA SER A 145 4.89 -9.77 -1.82
C SER A 145 5.14 -8.49 -0.99
N SER A 146 4.09 -7.68 -0.79
CA SER A 146 4.19 -6.44 -0.02
C SER A 146 4.07 -6.70 1.48
N VAL A 147 5.13 -6.38 2.25
CA VAL A 147 5.11 -6.45 3.72
C VAL A 147 3.95 -5.63 4.31
N GLY A 148 3.74 -4.41 3.81
CA GLY A 148 2.63 -3.56 4.25
C GLY A 148 1.27 -4.18 3.95
N GLY A 149 1.11 -4.78 2.77
CA GLY A 149 -0.09 -5.52 2.39
C GLY A 149 -0.39 -6.69 3.32
N TYR A 150 0.63 -7.50 3.67
CA TYR A 150 0.46 -8.63 4.59
C TYR A 150 0.12 -8.20 6.02
N ILE A 151 0.74 -7.13 6.53
CA ILE A 151 0.41 -6.59 7.86
C ILE A 151 -1.05 -6.14 7.91
N ILE A 152 -1.50 -5.40 6.89
CA ILE A 152 -2.88 -4.95 6.80
C ILE A 152 -3.84 -6.13 6.69
N LEU A 153 -3.50 -7.14 5.88
CA LEU A 153 -4.32 -8.35 5.75
C LEU A 153 -4.47 -9.09 7.08
N ALA A 154 -3.38 -9.24 7.84
CA ALA A 154 -3.40 -9.89 9.15
C ALA A 154 -4.34 -9.15 10.12
N ILE A 155 -4.26 -7.81 10.16
CA ILE A 155 -5.14 -6.97 10.98
C ILE A 155 -6.61 -7.11 10.56
N MET A 156 -6.89 -7.06 9.25
CA MET A 156 -8.25 -7.26 8.73
C MET A 156 -8.80 -8.63 9.12
N SER A 157 -7.96 -9.66 9.06
CA SER A 157 -8.33 -11.04 9.41
C SER A 157 -8.70 -11.14 10.89
N VAL A 158 -7.95 -10.49 11.79
CA VAL A 158 -8.28 -10.41 13.22
C VAL A 158 -9.66 -9.77 13.43
N PHE A 159 -9.95 -8.65 12.76
CA PHE A 159 -11.26 -7.99 12.90
C PHE A 159 -12.41 -8.85 12.37
N LEU A 160 -12.23 -9.53 11.24
CA LEU A 160 -13.23 -10.47 10.73
C LEU A 160 -13.48 -11.62 11.70
N ILE A 161 -12.42 -12.20 12.29
CA ILE A 161 -12.53 -13.27 13.30
C ILE A 161 -13.28 -12.78 14.55
N MET A 162 -13.07 -11.53 14.96
CA MET A 162 -13.77 -10.93 16.10
C MET A 162 -15.28 -10.75 15.86
N ASP A 163 -15.72 -10.71 14.59
CA ASP A 163 -17.14 -10.62 14.21
C ASP A 163 -17.82 -12.01 14.10
N VAL A 164 -17.06 -13.10 14.11
CA VAL A 164 -17.60 -14.47 14.04
C VAL A 164 -18.26 -14.86 15.37
N LYS A 165 -19.58 -15.03 15.34
CA LYS A 165 -20.40 -15.42 16.51
C LYS A 165 -20.18 -16.87 16.95
N SER A 166 -19.97 -17.78 16.00
CA SER A 166 -19.79 -19.21 16.28
C SER A 166 -18.40 -19.48 16.86
N LYS A 167 -18.34 -20.00 18.10
CA LYS A 167 -17.07 -20.31 18.78
C LYS A 167 -16.21 -21.29 17.97
N SER A 168 -16.79 -22.35 17.41
CA SER A 168 -16.06 -23.34 16.62
C SER A 168 -15.42 -22.71 15.39
N LYS A 169 -16.20 -22.00 14.56
CA LYS A 169 -15.68 -21.28 13.38
C LYS A 169 -14.61 -20.25 13.75
N LYS A 170 -14.79 -19.54 14.87
CA LYS A 170 -13.82 -18.58 15.38
C LYS A 170 -12.48 -19.25 15.70
N TYR A 171 -12.48 -20.37 16.44
CA TYR A 171 -11.26 -21.11 16.74
C TYR A 171 -10.61 -21.68 15.47
N THR A 172 -11.39 -22.20 14.51
CA THR A 172 -10.87 -22.65 13.22
C THR A 172 -10.12 -21.53 12.49
N PHE A 173 -10.71 -20.33 12.40
CA PHE A 173 -10.04 -19.20 11.75
C PHE A 173 -8.81 -18.70 12.51
N ILE A 174 -8.82 -18.76 13.84
CA ILE A 174 -7.63 -18.45 14.66
C ILE A 174 -6.49 -19.43 14.35
N ILE A 175 -6.79 -20.73 14.29
CA ILE A 175 -5.80 -21.76 13.95
C ILE A 175 -5.24 -21.52 12.55
N ILE A 176 -6.11 -21.23 11.56
CA ILE A 176 -5.68 -20.91 10.19
C ILE A 176 -4.76 -19.68 10.17
N LEU A 177 -5.11 -18.62 10.91
CA LEU A 177 -4.31 -17.41 11.00
C LEU A 177 -2.94 -17.68 11.65
N ILE A 178 -2.89 -18.45 12.74
CA ILE A 178 -1.65 -18.83 13.40
C ILE A 178 -0.77 -19.66 12.46
N MET A 179 -1.35 -20.67 11.80
CA MET A 179 -0.61 -21.53 10.87
C MET A 179 -0.07 -20.73 9.67
N GLY A 180 -0.88 -19.84 9.10
CA GLY A 180 -0.44 -18.92 8.06
C GLY A 180 0.69 -17.99 8.53
N THR A 181 0.62 -17.50 9.76
CA THR A 181 1.68 -16.65 10.36
C THR A 181 2.97 -17.43 10.56
N ILE A 182 2.92 -18.68 11.03
CA ILE A 182 4.10 -19.54 11.19
C ILE A 182 4.76 -19.80 9.83
N LEU A 183 3.97 -20.15 8.80
CA LEU A 183 4.49 -20.33 7.45
C LEU A 183 5.14 -19.05 6.90
N PHE A 184 4.53 -17.90 7.17
CA PHE A 184 5.09 -16.61 6.77
C PHE A 184 6.42 -16.33 7.47
N LEU A 185 6.50 -16.48 8.80
CA LEU A 185 7.72 -16.24 9.58
C LEU A 185 8.86 -17.20 9.22
N ASN A 186 8.55 -18.42 8.80
CA ASN A 186 9.53 -19.40 8.32
C ASN A 186 9.98 -19.15 6.87
N ASN A 187 9.45 -18.12 6.19
CA ASN A 187 9.89 -17.77 4.86
C ASN A 187 11.35 -17.27 4.90
N PRO A 188 12.27 -17.86 4.10
CA PRO A 188 13.68 -17.46 4.06
C PRO A 188 13.89 -15.95 3.86
N ARG A 189 12.98 -15.26 3.14
CA ARG A 189 13.05 -13.80 2.94
C ARG A 189 12.95 -13.02 4.26
N ILE A 190 12.10 -13.47 5.20
CA ILE A 190 11.90 -12.79 6.48
C ILE A 190 13.05 -13.08 7.43
N ILE A 191 13.49 -14.33 7.48
CA ILE A 191 14.64 -14.75 8.30
C ILE A 191 15.89 -13.99 7.86
N ASN A 192 16.15 -13.93 6.54
CA ASN A 192 17.26 -13.18 5.96
C ASN A 192 17.11 -11.67 6.17
N PHE A 193 15.89 -11.12 6.17
CA PHE A 193 15.66 -9.71 6.50
C PHE A 193 16.01 -9.41 7.96
N TYR A 194 15.51 -10.19 8.91
CA TYR A 194 15.76 -9.99 10.34
C TYR A 194 17.25 -10.05 10.67
N SER A 195 17.97 -11.04 10.13
CA SER A 195 19.41 -11.14 10.31
C SER A 195 20.14 -9.92 9.71
N ARG A 196 19.77 -9.47 8.51
CA ARG A 196 20.35 -8.28 7.87
C ARG A 196 20.10 -6.99 8.64
N ILE A 197 18.91 -6.77 9.19
CA ILE A 197 18.61 -5.58 10.01
C ILE A 197 19.41 -5.59 11.30
N LYS A 198 19.54 -6.74 11.96
CA LYS A 198 20.35 -6.88 13.18
C LYS A 198 21.82 -6.55 12.93
N HIS A 199 22.34 -6.88 11.74
CA HIS A 199 23.72 -6.61 11.33
C HIS A 199 23.92 -5.27 10.61
N LEU A 200 22.85 -4.51 10.33
CA LEU A 200 22.91 -3.17 9.72
C LEU A 200 23.78 -2.19 10.52
N SER A 201 23.95 -2.46 11.82
CA SER A 201 24.79 -1.69 12.73
C SER A 201 26.30 -2.01 12.64
N LYS A 202 26.71 -3.11 12.01
CA LYS A 202 28.10 -3.62 12.10
C LYS A 202 28.85 -3.79 10.79
N THR A 203 28.20 -3.94 9.64
CA THR A 203 28.92 -4.13 8.37
C THR A 203 28.17 -3.53 7.17
N LEU A 204 28.80 -2.54 6.55
CA LEU A 204 28.42 -1.91 5.28
C LEU A 204 28.77 -2.80 4.08
N ASN A 205 28.48 -4.11 4.12
CA ASN A 205 28.63 -4.92 2.91
C ASN A 205 27.38 -4.73 2.02
N TYR A 206 27.64 -4.14 0.86
CA TYR A 206 26.69 -3.53 -0.08
C TYR A 206 25.95 -4.53 -0.98
N GLU A 207 26.12 -5.84 -0.78
CA GLU A 207 25.74 -6.84 -1.80
C GLU A 207 24.29 -7.32 -1.75
N ASN A 208 23.49 -6.90 -0.75
CA ASN A 208 22.14 -7.43 -0.55
C ASN A 208 21.03 -6.38 -0.79
N ASN A 209 20.34 -6.55 -1.93
CA ASN A 209 19.48 -5.59 -2.64
C ASN A 209 17.97 -5.76 -2.37
N THR A 210 17.51 -5.71 -1.11
CA THR A 210 16.05 -5.82 -0.84
C THR A 210 15.39 -4.45 -0.73
N SER A 211 14.15 -4.35 -1.23
CA SER A 211 13.34 -3.12 -1.15
C SER A 211 13.22 -2.61 0.29
N GLU A 212 13.11 -3.52 1.26
CA GLU A 212 12.96 -3.19 2.68
C GLU A 212 14.22 -2.55 3.26
N LYS A 213 15.42 -3.00 2.85
CA LYS A 213 16.68 -2.39 3.30
C LYS A 213 16.77 -0.94 2.83
N LEU A 214 16.42 -0.68 1.57
CA LEU A 214 16.41 0.66 1.00
C LEU A 214 15.43 1.58 1.75
N LYS A 215 14.26 1.08 2.16
CA LYS A 215 13.31 1.83 3.00
C LYS A 215 13.90 2.18 4.37
N VAL A 216 14.53 1.23 5.06
CA VAL A 216 15.14 1.49 6.38
C VAL A 216 16.27 2.53 6.29
N LEU A 217 17.11 2.48 5.26
CA LEU A 217 18.14 3.50 5.01
C LEU A 217 17.53 4.88 4.69
N SER A 218 16.38 4.90 3.98
CA SER A 218 15.63 6.12 3.74
C SER A 218 15.07 6.73 5.03
N TRP A 219 14.60 5.88 5.96
CA TRP A 219 14.11 6.31 7.27
C TRP A 219 15.22 6.85 8.16
N ASP A 220 16.36 6.16 8.24
CA ASP A 220 17.55 6.65 8.97
C ASP A 220 18.00 8.01 8.45
N THR A 221 18.10 8.15 7.13
CA THR A 221 18.49 9.42 6.49
C THR A 221 17.48 10.52 6.79
N SER A 222 16.18 10.22 6.69
CA SER A 222 15.12 11.17 7.01
C SER A 222 15.18 11.65 8.46
N LEU A 223 15.42 10.73 9.41
CA LEU A 223 15.54 11.08 10.83
C LEU A 223 16.77 11.97 11.10
N LYS A 224 17.90 11.73 10.41
CA LYS A 224 19.08 12.60 10.51
C LYS A 224 18.77 14.01 10.01
N LEU A 225 18.12 14.13 8.87
CA LEU A 225 17.72 15.42 8.29
C LEU A 225 16.67 16.16 9.13
N ILE A 226 15.69 15.44 9.70
CA ILE A 226 14.70 16.04 10.62
C ILE A 226 15.37 16.69 11.83
N LYS A 227 16.45 16.11 12.35
CA LYS A 227 17.22 16.70 13.46
C LYS A 227 17.97 17.98 13.05
N GLU A 228 18.35 18.09 11.77
CA GLU A 228 19.06 19.24 11.22
C GLU A 228 18.11 20.43 10.95
N ALA A 229 16.86 20.17 10.55
CA ALA A 229 15.86 21.22 10.29
C ALA A 229 14.48 20.90 10.93
N PRO A 230 14.36 20.93 12.27
CA PRO A 230 13.18 20.40 12.95
C PRO A 230 11.92 21.27 12.86
N VAL A 231 12.05 22.60 12.76
CA VAL A 231 10.89 23.51 12.84
C VAL A 231 10.22 23.66 11.48
N PHE A 232 10.98 24.06 10.47
CA PHE A 232 10.47 24.36 9.12
C PHE A 232 10.75 23.25 8.10
N GLY A 233 11.61 22.27 8.41
CA GLY A 233 12.09 21.34 7.40
C GLY A 233 12.89 22.08 6.32
N TYR A 234 12.89 21.53 5.11
CA TYR A 234 13.68 21.99 3.98
C TYR A 234 12.86 22.68 2.88
N GLY A 235 11.53 22.55 2.93
CA GLY A 235 10.64 23.12 1.91
C GLY A 235 10.00 22.07 1.01
N THR A 236 8.87 22.44 0.41
CA THR A 236 8.01 21.49 -0.34
C THR A 236 8.70 20.92 -1.58
N GLY A 237 9.55 21.72 -2.24
CA GLY A 237 10.33 21.31 -3.41
C GLY A 237 11.62 20.58 -3.07
N ASP A 238 12.30 20.97 -2.00
CA ASP A 238 13.70 20.57 -1.76
C ASP A 238 13.86 19.26 -0.99
N ALA A 239 12.78 18.76 -0.36
CA ALA A 239 12.87 17.59 0.51
C ALA A 239 13.50 16.35 -0.15
N ASN A 240 13.25 16.13 -1.45
CA ASN A 240 13.87 15.02 -2.17
C ASN A 240 15.33 15.31 -2.52
N ASP A 241 15.68 16.53 -2.92
CA ASP A 241 17.05 16.90 -3.27
C ASP A 241 17.98 16.75 -2.07
N VAL A 242 17.55 17.23 -0.90
CA VAL A 242 18.28 17.09 0.36
C VAL A 242 18.44 15.62 0.77
N LEU A 243 17.42 14.78 0.53
CA LEU A 243 17.53 13.33 0.74
C LEU A 243 18.62 12.71 -0.16
N LEU A 244 18.62 13.05 -1.45
CA LEU A 244 19.59 12.52 -2.41
C LEU A 244 21.02 12.95 -2.05
N GLU A 245 21.23 14.21 -1.69
CA GLU A 245 22.53 14.67 -1.23
C GLU A 245 22.98 13.94 0.04
N LYS A 246 22.06 13.72 0.98
CA LYS A 246 22.39 13.00 2.22
C LYS A 246 22.70 11.53 1.96
N TYR A 247 21.99 10.87 1.05
CA TYR A 247 22.34 9.50 0.62
C TYR A 247 23.75 9.43 0.05
N LYS A 248 24.13 10.38 -0.81
CA LYS A 248 25.48 10.45 -1.38
C LYS A 248 26.54 10.62 -0.29
N LYS A 249 26.31 11.52 0.69
CA LYS A 249 27.20 11.75 1.83
C LYS A 249 27.34 10.52 2.75
N LEU A 250 26.27 9.73 2.89
CA LEU A 250 26.25 8.51 3.71
C LEU A 250 26.72 7.25 2.96
N GLY A 251 27.04 7.35 1.66
CA GLY A 251 27.43 6.21 0.82
C GLY A 251 26.26 5.30 0.42
N TYR A 252 25.01 5.75 0.57
CA TYR A 252 23.82 4.96 0.22
C TYR A 252 23.56 5.01 -1.30
N ASN A 253 24.49 4.43 -2.07
CA ASN A 253 24.57 4.54 -3.53
C ASN A 253 23.30 4.04 -4.25
N LEU A 254 22.66 2.97 -3.76
CA LEU A 254 21.42 2.46 -4.35
C LEU A 254 20.24 3.41 -4.13
N ASN A 255 20.08 3.94 -2.91
CA ASN A 255 19.04 4.94 -2.61
C ASN A 255 19.21 6.20 -3.46
N TYR A 256 20.46 6.66 -3.64
CA TYR A 256 20.80 7.77 -4.51
C TYR A 256 20.50 7.45 -5.99
N GLY A 257 21.01 6.33 -6.50
CA GLY A 257 20.88 5.93 -7.91
C GLY A 257 19.43 5.72 -8.34
N TYR A 258 18.60 5.13 -7.48
CA TYR A 258 17.16 4.97 -7.73
C TYR A 258 16.31 6.18 -7.35
N LYS A 259 16.94 7.26 -6.85
CA LYS A 259 16.28 8.48 -6.39
C LYS A 259 15.15 8.23 -5.39
N TYR A 260 15.43 7.45 -4.35
CA TYR A 260 14.44 7.09 -3.33
C TYR A 260 13.95 8.34 -2.59
N ASN A 261 12.64 8.40 -2.33
CA ASN A 261 12.11 9.36 -1.36
C ASN A 261 12.23 8.76 0.06
N SER A 262 11.60 9.37 1.05
CA SER A 262 11.62 8.84 2.43
C SER A 262 10.91 7.49 2.61
N HIS A 263 10.08 7.04 1.65
CA HIS A 263 9.23 5.84 1.76
C HIS A 263 8.41 5.77 3.06
N ASN A 264 8.07 6.93 3.61
CA ASN A 264 7.24 7.11 4.77
C ASN A 264 6.64 8.51 4.68
N GLN A 265 5.32 8.60 4.53
CA GLN A 265 4.68 9.89 4.30
C GLN A 265 4.89 10.87 5.46
N PHE A 266 4.98 10.38 6.69
CA PHE A 266 5.18 11.23 7.86
C PHE A 266 6.56 11.90 7.83
N PHE A 267 7.60 11.13 7.52
CA PHE A 267 8.94 11.69 7.32
C PHE A 267 8.99 12.61 6.11
N GLN A 268 8.36 12.22 4.99
CA GLN A 268 8.29 13.07 3.81
C GLN A 268 7.67 14.43 4.13
N THR A 269 6.51 14.44 4.80
CA THR A 269 5.80 15.66 5.16
C THR A 269 6.61 16.48 6.16
N TYR A 270 7.28 15.84 7.12
CA TYR A 270 8.18 16.54 8.04
C TYR A 270 9.32 17.23 7.29
N LEU A 271 10.01 16.53 6.37
CA LEU A 271 11.09 17.14 5.58
C LEU A 271 10.58 18.30 4.71
N GLN A 272 9.36 18.20 4.18
CA GLN A 272 8.77 19.23 3.32
C GLN A 272 8.29 20.48 4.07
N THR A 273 7.79 20.31 5.29
CA THR A 273 7.00 21.37 5.97
C THR A 273 7.29 21.51 7.47
N GLY A 274 8.27 20.77 7.97
CA GLY A 274 8.69 20.77 9.36
C GLY A 274 7.63 20.25 10.32
N PHE A 275 7.81 20.63 11.59
CA PHE A 275 6.95 20.24 12.70
C PHE A 275 5.47 20.59 12.44
N PHE A 276 5.19 21.79 11.94
CA PHE A 276 3.82 22.27 11.77
C PHE A 276 3.02 21.45 10.75
N GLY A 277 3.60 21.18 9.58
CA GLY A 277 2.89 20.38 8.57
C GLY A 277 2.78 18.90 8.96
N PHE A 278 3.79 18.35 9.65
CA PHE A 278 3.68 17.03 10.27
C PHE A 278 2.55 16.97 11.30
N PHE A 279 2.44 17.97 12.18
CA PHE A 279 1.39 18.06 13.20
C PHE A 279 0.00 18.14 12.57
N VAL A 280 -0.17 18.91 11.49
CA VAL A 280 -1.44 18.97 10.74
C VAL A 280 -1.79 17.60 10.16
N LEU A 281 -0.84 16.90 9.55
CA LEU A 281 -1.06 15.56 9.00
C LEU A 281 -1.50 14.57 10.10
N ILE A 282 -0.80 14.55 11.24
CA ILE A 282 -1.16 13.71 12.38
C ILE A 282 -2.54 14.06 12.92
N SER A 283 -2.86 15.35 13.04
CA SER A 283 -4.17 15.81 13.50
C SER A 283 -5.31 15.31 12.60
N ILE A 284 -5.12 15.34 11.27
CA ILE A 284 -6.08 14.77 10.32
C ILE A 284 -6.32 13.28 10.61
N PHE A 285 -5.26 12.49 10.79
CA PHE A 285 -5.41 11.05 11.06
C PHE A 285 -6.00 10.77 12.45
N ILE A 286 -5.74 11.58 13.47
CA ILE A 286 -6.39 11.49 14.77
C ILE A 286 -7.90 11.73 14.64
N LEU A 287 -8.30 12.78 13.91
CA LEU A 287 -9.71 13.08 13.66
C LEU A 287 -10.41 11.94 12.88
N LEU A 288 -9.73 11.38 11.87
CA LEU A 288 -10.21 10.21 11.13
C LEU A 288 -10.37 8.99 12.06
N ALA A 289 -9.41 8.72 12.93
CA ALA A 289 -9.47 7.61 13.89
C ALA A 289 -10.67 7.74 14.83
N ILE A 290 -10.90 8.94 15.40
CA ILE A 290 -12.04 9.23 16.29
C ILE A 290 -13.35 9.01 15.53
N ARG A 291 -13.44 9.50 14.29
CA ARG A 291 -14.63 9.36 13.45
C ARG A 291 -14.92 7.91 13.08
N MET A 292 -13.90 7.14 12.73
CA MET A 292 -14.04 5.79 12.19
C MET A 292 -14.12 4.69 13.25
N LYS A 293 -13.89 5.00 14.53
CA LYS A 293 -14.09 4.06 15.65
C LYS A 293 -15.55 3.60 15.80
N ARG A 294 -16.50 4.22 15.08
CA ARG A 294 -17.93 3.89 15.14
C ARG A 294 -18.26 2.49 14.62
N SER A 295 -17.49 1.96 13.68
CA SER A 295 -17.65 0.59 13.19
C SER A 295 -16.30 -0.07 12.93
N ARG A 296 -16.22 -1.39 13.16
CA ARG A 296 -14.99 -2.15 12.92
C ARG A 296 -14.51 -2.03 11.47
N ASN A 297 -15.44 -2.01 10.51
CA ASN A 297 -15.11 -1.91 9.07
C ASN A 297 -14.54 -0.55 8.69
N GLU A 298 -15.15 0.55 9.15
CA GLU A 298 -14.59 1.89 8.93
C GLU A 298 -13.20 2.00 9.57
N PHE A 299 -13.04 1.43 10.77
CA PHE A 299 -11.75 1.40 11.44
C PHE A 299 -10.71 0.54 10.69
N SER A 300 -11.10 -0.60 10.08
CA SER A 300 -10.24 -1.38 9.20
C SER A 300 -9.73 -0.52 8.05
N VAL A 301 -10.61 0.22 7.38
CA VAL A 301 -10.21 1.07 6.25
C VAL A 301 -9.33 2.24 6.71
N PHE A 302 -9.60 2.83 7.87
CA PHE A 302 -8.66 3.78 8.50
C PHE A 302 -7.26 3.15 8.66
N LEU A 303 -7.16 1.92 9.17
CA LEU A 303 -5.87 1.25 9.34
C LEU A 303 -5.19 0.95 8.01
N ILE A 304 -5.95 0.57 6.96
CA ILE A 304 -5.42 0.43 5.60
C ILE A 304 -4.74 1.75 5.17
N LEU A 305 -5.44 2.89 5.33
CA LEU A 305 -4.92 4.20 4.96
C LEU A 305 -3.73 4.64 5.83
N PHE A 306 -3.78 4.41 7.13
CA PHE A 306 -2.72 4.85 8.06
C PHE A 306 -1.45 4.01 7.90
N ILE A 307 -1.56 2.69 7.87
CA ILE A 307 -0.41 1.79 7.77
C ILE A 307 0.29 1.93 6.43
N SER A 308 -0.46 2.14 5.35
CA SER A 308 0.12 2.34 4.03
C SER A 308 1.03 3.58 3.96
N LEU A 309 0.72 4.64 4.71
CA LEU A 309 1.56 5.83 4.82
C LEU A 309 2.86 5.61 5.61
N LEU A 310 2.95 4.56 6.44
CA LEU A 310 4.19 4.20 7.12
C LEU A 310 5.23 3.59 6.17
N PHE A 311 4.77 2.96 5.09
CA PHE A 311 5.63 2.21 4.16
C PHE A 311 5.76 2.86 2.77
N GLU A 312 4.99 3.90 2.48
CA GLU A 312 5.07 4.67 1.23
C GLU A 312 4.74 6.15 1.42
N SER A 313 5.44 7.01 0.69
CA SER A 313 5.15 8.45 0.61
C SER A 313 4.09 8.74 -0.45
N MET A 314 2.84 8.33 -0.17
CA MET A 314 1.75 8.34 -1.15
C MET A 314 1.25 9.73 -1.53
N LEU A 315 1.28 10.71 -0.62
CA LEU A 315 0.79 12.06 -0.88
C LEU A 315 1.77 12.91 -1.70
N VAL A 316 2.86 12.32 -2.19
CA VAL A 316 3.81 12.95 -3.13
C VAL A 316 3.64 12.42 -4.55
N ARG A 317 3.00 11.26 -4.74
CA ARG A 317 2.78 10.65 -6.06
C ARG A 317 1.32 10.78 -6.46
N PHE A 318 1.07 11.09 -7.73
CA PHE A 318 -0.29 11.29 -8.26
C PHE A 318 -1.24 10.14 -7.91
N ASN A 319 -0.83 8.88 -8.11
CA ASN A 319 -1.65 7.70 -7.81
C ASN A 319 -2.11 7.65 -6.35
N GLY A 320 -1.22 8.00 -5.41
CA GLY A 320 -1.56 8.03 -3.99
C GLY A 320 -2.45 9.22 -3.65
N ILE A 321 -2.14 10.40 -4.16
CA ILE A 321 -2.94 11.61 -3.93
C ILE A 321 -4.39 11.40 -4.38
N VAL A 322 -4.61 10.90 -5.62
CA VAL A 322 -5.95 10.64 -6.16
C VAL A 322 -6.69 9.56 -5.36
N PHE A 323 -5.97 8.51 -4.93
CA PHE A 323 -6.56 7.49 -4.07
C PHE A 323 -7.10 8.08 -2.76
N PHE A 324 -6.30 8.88 -2.05
CA PHE A 324 -6.73 9.51 -0.80
C PHE A 324 -7.84 10.54 -1.01
N SER A 325 -7.80 11.29 -2.12
CA SER A 325 -8.80 12.31 -2.42
C SER A 325 -10.19 11.72 -2.68
N ILE A 326 -10.28 10.47 -3.13
CA ILE A 326 -11.55 9.75 -3.34
C ILE A 326 -11.97 9.02 -2.06
N VAL A 327 -11.06 8.28 -1.41
CA VAL A 327 -11.40 7.39 -0.31
C VAL A 327 -11.75 8.15 0.98
N ILE A 328 -11.04 9.24 1.31
CA ILE A 328 -11.31 9.99 2.56
C ILE A 328 -12.73 10.58 2.57
N PRO A 329 -13.20 11.30 1.53
CA PRO A 329 -14.57 11.84 1.51
C PRO A 329 -15.65 10.77 1.64
N LEU A 330 -15.48 9.64 0.94
CA LEU A 330 -16.39 8.49 1.03
C LEU A 330 -16.54 7.95 2.47
N LEU A 331 -15.46 8.00 3.25
CA LEU A 331 -15.44 7.52 4.64
C LEU A 331 -16.01 8.53 5.65
N LEU A 332 -15.88 9.83 5.39
CA LEU A 332 -16.26 10.87 6.35
C LEU A 332 -17.79 11.11 6.43
N LYS A 333 -18.54 10.68 5.41
CA LYS A 333 -19.98 10.92 5.30
C LYS A 333 -20.77 10.30 6.48
N LYS A 334 -21.85 10.98 6.89
CA LYS A 334 -22.65 10.65 8.10
C LYS A 334 -23.23 9.23 8.11
N ARG A 335 -23.46 8.67 6.91
CA ARG A 335 -23.67 7.25 6.69
C ARG A 335 -22.57 6.77 5.75
N SER A 336 -21.43 6.35 6.30
CA SER A 336 -20.40 5.71 5.47
C SER A 336 -21.00 4.44 4.88
N ILE A 337 -20.80 4.19 3.59
CA ILE A 337 -21.37 3.03 2.90
C ILE A 337 -20.68 1.73 3.33
N LEU A 338 -19.46 1.86 3.88
CA LEU A 338 -18.76 0.78 4.56
C LEU A 338 -19.36 0.47 5.96
N SER A 339 -20.18 1.37 6.51
CA SER A 339 -20.94 1.15 7.75
C SER A 339 -21.97 0.03 7.58
N SER A 340 -22.16 -0.80 8.60
CA SER A 340 -23.10 -1.94 8.58
C SER A 340 -24.57 -1.57 8.34
N ARG A 341 -24.94 -0.28 8.49
CA ARG A 341 -26.33 0.20 8.43
C ARG A 341 -26.88 0.42 7.01
N ILE A 342 -26.06 0.72 6.01
CA ILE A 342 -26.55 0.95 4.62
C ILE A 342 -26.75 -0.38 3.89
N ILE A 343 -25.81 -1.32 4.04
CA ILE A 343 -25.84 -2.60 3.31
C ILE A 343 -27.05 -3.48 3.68
N ARG A 344 -27.65 -3.28 4.85
CA ARG A 344 -28.88 -4.00 5.23
C ARG A 344 -30.10 -3.58 4.39
N ASN A 345 -30.14 -2.36 3.87
CA ASN A 345 -31.27 -1.87 3.08
C ASN A 345 -31.20 -2.28 1.60
N ASP A 346 -30.09 -2.86 1.14
CA ASP A 346 -29.96 -3.39 -0.22
C ASP A 346 -30.47 -4.85 -0.35
N ASN A 347 -30.89 -5.48 0.75
CA ASN A 347 -31.60 -6.76 0.74
C ASN A 347 -33.11 -6.52 0.98
N PRO A 348 -33.94 -6.40 -0.07
CA PRO A 348 -35.39 -6.23 0.09
C PRO A 348 -36.05 -7.42 0.80
N GLU A 349 -35.42 -8.60 0.83
CA GLU A 349 -35.95 -9.82 1.47
C GLU A 349 -35.98 -9.81 3.02
N LYS A 350 -35.65 -8.68 3.68
CA LYS A 350 -35.65 -8.61 5.15
C LYS A 350 -36.60 -7.61 5.77
N ASN A 351 -37.42 -6.95 4.96
CA ASN A 351 -38.47 -6.07 5.48
C ASN A 351 -39.83 -6.76 5.65
N ASP A 352 -39.97 -8.00 5.19
CA ASP A 352 -41.18 -8.80 5.37
C ASP A 352 -40.83 -10.10 6.10
N LEU A 353 -40.63 -10.04 7.42
CA LEU A 353 -40.74 -11.16 8.37
C LEU A 353 -40.80 -10.65 9.81
#